data_AF-A0A150XH03-F1
#
_entry.id   AF-A0A150XH03-F1
#
_cell.length_a   1.000
_cell.length_b   1.000
_cell.length_c   1.000
_cell.angle_alpha   90.00
_cell.angle_beta   90.00
_cell.angle_gamma   90.00
#
_symmetry.space_group_name_H-M   'P 1'
#
loop_
_entity.id
_entity.type
_entity.pdbx_description
1 polymer ?
#
loop_
_entity_poly.entity_id
_entity_poly.type
_entity_poly.pdbx_seq_one_letter_code
_entity_poly.pdbx_strand_id
1 'polypeptide(L)'
;MLRKFSFFAFTTALLWSCGDQKIDTTKAREEMESREIKVVSDAQIIEQAMKLGGEVAEKFQVSETEEGFEVAFGTDSTYQSSFYLFDEANELSGKELQLFQAYNYNRKNGIASEPNVQKLEEGKTLLYTKPMSFKDSTIGMWSIKFSRKQIVLSID
;
A
#
# COMPACT_ATOMS: atom_id res chain seq x y z
N MET A 1 -17.17 -83.02 -4.69
CA MET A 1 -16.18 -82.23 -5.45
C MET A 1 -16.63 -80.77 -5.47
N LEU A 2 -15.69 -79.85 -5.20
CA LEU A 2 -15.68 -78.40 -5.56
C LEU A 2 -16.88 -77.55 -5.11
N ARG A 3 -16.75 -76.36 -4.49
CA ARG A 3 -15.61 -75.48 -4.28
C ARG A 3 -16.00 -74.56 -3.11
N LYS A 4 -15.36 -74.75 -1.95
CA LYS A 4 -15.24 -73.72 -0.92
C LYS A 4 -14.32 -72.62 -1.47
N PHE A 5 -14.36 -71.43 -0.84
CA PHE A 5 -13.55 -70.24 -1.11
C PHE A 5 -13.92 -69.45 -2.35
N SER A 6 -14.66 -68.34 -2.19
CA SER A 6 -14.34 -67.11 -2.95
C SER A 6 -15.10 -65.84 -2.55
N PHE A 7 -15.82 -65.77 -1.42
CA PHE A 7 -16.63 -64.56 -1.10
C PHE A 7 -16.40 -63.96 0.29
N PHE A 8 -15.23 -64.23 0.88
CA PHE A 8 -14.82 -63.66 2.17
C PHE A 8 -13.41 -63.02 2.09
N ALA A 9 -13.08 -62.45 0.93
CA ALA A 9 -11.76 -61.87 0.67
C ALA A 9 -11.81 -60.45 0.09
N PHE A 10 -12.98 -59.79 0.08
CA PHE A 10 -13.13 -58.44 -0.46
C PHE A 10 -13.47 -57.37 0.60
N THR A 11 -13.72 -57.78 1.84
CA THR A 11 -14.14 -56.88 2.93
C THR A 11 -13.01 -56.41 3.83
N THR A 12 -11.80 -56.98 3.72
CA THR A 12 -10.68 -56.71 4.65
C THR A 12 -9.65 -55.69 4.13
N ALA A 13 -9.80 -55.20 2.89
CA ALA A 13 -8.83 -54.29 2.25
C ALA A 13 -9.12 -52.79 2.49
N LEU A 14 -10.17 -52.43 3.23
CA LEU A 14 -10.59 -51.02 3.41
C LEU A 14 -10.09 -50.35 4.71
N LEU A 15 -9.27 -51.02 5.51
CA LEU A 15 -8.86 -50.50 6.83
C LEU A 15 -7.47 -49.84 6.87
N TRP A 16 -6.83 -49.62 5.72
CA TRP A 16 -5.46 -49.06 5.65
C TRP A 16 -5.43 -47.66 5.03
N SER A 17 -6.32 -46.77 5.50
CA SER A 17 -6.28 -45.35 5.14
C SER A 17 -6.46 -44.45 6.35
N CYS A 18 -5.63 -44.67 7.39
CA CYS A 18 -5.33 -43.62 8.37
C CYS A 18 -3.98 -43.02 8.02
N GLY A 19 -4.00 -42.01 7.16
CA GLY A 19 -2.84 -41.17 6.91
C GLY A 19 -2.71 -40.16 8.04
N ASP A 20 -1.63 -40.25 8.82
CA ASP A 20 -1.23 -39.26 9.83
C ASP A 20 -0.67 -38.02 9.11
N GLN A 21 -1.53 -37.26 8.45
CA GLN A 21 -1.16 -35.95 7.92
C GLN A 21 -1.34 -34.92 9.02
N LYS A 22 -0.22 -34.48 9.61
CA LYS A 22 -0.22 -33.31 10.49
C LYS A 22 -0.81 -32.12 9.73
N ILE A 23 -1.93 -31.61 10.23
CA ILE A 23 -2.59 -30.43 9.68
C ILE A 23 -1.67 -29.24 9.90
N ASP A 24 -1.22 -28.62 8.81
CA ASP A 24 -0.46 -27.37 8.86
C ASP A 24 -1.38 -26.23 9.28
N THR A 25 -1.39 -25.97 10.59
CA THR A 25 -2.21 -24.92 11.22
C THR A 25 -1.66 -23.51 10.98
N THR A 26 -0.46 -23.38 10.39
CA THR A 26 0.20 -22.09 10.15
C THR A 26 -0.65 -21.23 9.22
N LYS A 27 -1.08 -21.79 8.08
CA LYS A 27 -1.94 -21.07 7.12
C LYS A 27 -3.29 -20.70 7.71
N ALA A 28 -3.88 -21.60 8.50
CA ALA A 28 -5.16 -21.33 9.16
C ALA A 28 -5.03 -20.22 10.21
N ARG A 29 -3.91 -20.17 10.94
CA ARG A 29 -3.61 -19.11 11.91
C ARG A 29 -3.35 -17.77 11.22
N GLU A 30 -2.54 -17.73 10.17
CA GLU A 30 -2.31 -16.53 9.36
C GLU A 30 -3.63 -15.97 8.78
N GLU A 31 -4.49 -16.87 8.29
CA GLU A 31 -5.81 -16.50 7.82
C GLU A 31 -6.69 -15.93 8.95
N MET A 32 -6.66 -16.52 10.14
CA MET A 32 -7.39 -16.02 11.31
C MET A 32 -6.88 -14.64 11.76
N GLU A 33 -5.56 -14.45 11.84
CA GLU A 33 -4.92 -13.16 12.19
C GLU A 33 -5.29 -12.08 11.17
N SER A 34 -5.31 -12.42 9.86
CA SER A 34 -5.69 -11.48 8.80
C SER A 34 -7.16 -11.03 8.83
N ARG A 35 -8.02 -11.72 9.61
CA ARG A 35 -9.46 -11.47 9.73
C ARG A 35 -9.85 -10.75 11.03
N GLU A 36 -8.88 -10.40 11.87
CA GLU A 36 -9.14 -9.70 13.13
C GLU A 36 -9.71 -8.29 12.87
N ILE A 37 -10.74 -7.93 13.64
CA ILE A 37 -11.36 -6.60 13.55
C ILE A 37 -10.47 -5.60 14.29
N LYS A 38 -9.67 -4.83 13.55
CA LYS A 38 -8.88 -3.72 14.09
C LYS A 38 -9.76 -2.48 14.32
N VAL A 39 -9.92 -2.09 15.59
CA VAL A 39 -10.56 -0.82 15.97
C VAL A 39 -9.51 0.26 16.10
N VAL A 40 -9.54 1.25 15.22
CA VAL A 40 -8.56 2.35 15.20
C VAL A 40 -9.25 3.71 15.14
N SER A 41 -8.66 4.70 15.81
CA SER A 41 -9.13 6.08 15.77
C SER A 41 -8.76 6.78 14.46
N ASP A 42 -9.49 7.83 14.14
CA ASP A 42 -9.19 8.66 12.97
C ASP A 42 -7.81 9.34 13.09
N ALA A 43 -7.37 9.71 14.29
CA ALA A 43 -6.04 10.28 14.52
C ALA A 43 -4.92 9.28 14.18
N GLN A 44 -5.06 8.02 14.65
CA GLN A 44 -4.10 6.96 14.36
C GLN A 44 -4.00 6.67 12.86
N ILE A 45 -5.12 6.74 12.12
CA ILE A 45 -5.11 6.56 10.67
C ILE A 45 -4.33 7.68 9.97
N ILE A 46 -4.51 8.94 10.40
CA ILE A 46 -3.79 10.08 9.81
C ILE A 46 -2.30 10.01 10.13
N GLU A 47 -1.95 9.70 11.37
CA GLU A 47 -0.57 9.53 11.80
C GLU A 47 0.13 8.39 11.04
N GLN A 48 -0.54 7.24 10.93
CA GLN A 48 0.01 6.11 10.20
C GLN A 48 0.13 6.39 8.70
N ALA A 49 -0.84 7.07 8.09
CA ALA A 49 -0.74 7.49 6.70
C ALA A 49 0.41 8.49 6.47
N MET A 50 0.69 9.36 7.44
CA MET A 50 1.83 10.28 7.39
C MET A 50 3.15 9.51 7.43
N LYS A 51 3.28 8.57 8.39
CA LYS A 51 4.46 7.73 8.54
C LYS A 51 4.72 6.88 7.29
N LEU A 52 3.73 6.10 6.87
CA LEU A 52 3.84 5.22 5.71
C LEU A 52 4.10 6.02 4.41
N GLY A 53 3.43 7.15 4.24
CA GLY A 53 3.68 8.05 3.11
C GLY A 53 5.11 8.55 3.06
N GLY A 54 5.71 8.88 4.22
CA GLY A 54 7.12 9.23 4.36
C GLY A 54 8.03 8.10 3.91
N GLU A 55 7.85 6.90 4.46
CA GLU A 55 8.64 5.70 4.15
C GLU A 55 8.57 5.30 2.66
N VAL A 56 7.40 5.46 2.05
CA VAL A 56 7.23 5.20 0.61
C VAL A 56 7.93 6.28 -0.22
N ALA A 57 7.73 7.56 0.12
CA ALA A 57 8.33 8.67 -0.62
C ALA A 57 9.86 8.72 -0.52
N GLU A 58 10.47 8.17 0.53
CA GLU A 58 11.93 8.02 0.65
C GLU A 58 12.54 7.11 -0.42
N LYS A 59 11.75 6.20 -1.00
CA LYS A 59 12.19 5.31 -2.07
C LYS A 59 12.12 5.97 -3.44
N PHE A 60 11.47 7.13 -3.54
CA PHE A 60 11.32 7.84 -4.80
C PHE A 60 12.60 8.57 -5.15
N GLN A 61 12.97 8.51 -6.42
CA GLN A 61 14.15 9.16 -6.95
C GLN A 61 13.77 10.05 -8.12
N VAL A 62 14.45 11.18 -8.23
CA VAL A 62 14.31 12.10 -9.36
C VAL A 62 15.69 12.38 -9.94
N SER A 63 15.79 12.28 -11.26
CA SER A 63 16.99 12.56 -12.05
C SER A 63 16.68 13.58 -13.12
N GLU A 64 17.66 14.42 -13.46
CA GLU A 64 17.57 15.41 -14.53
C GLU A 64 18.23 14.84 -15.80
N THR A 65 17.51 14.90 -16.91
CA THR A 65 17.94 14.45 -18.25
C THR A 65 17.82 15.61 -19.25
N GLU A 66 18.27 15.42 -20.49
CA GLU A 66 18.14 16.44 -21.54
C GLU A 66 16.67 16.77 -21.89
N GLU A 67 15.74 15.83 -21.62
CA GLU A 67 14.31 15.96 -21.94
C GLU A 67 13.47 16.44 -20.74
N GLY A 68 14.05 16.58 -19.54
CA GLY A 68 13.36 17.03 -18.33
C GLY A 68 13.71 16.22 -17.09
N PHE A 69 12.73 16.00 -16.21
CA PHE A 69 12.91 15.18 -15.01
C PHE A 69 12.38 13.77 -15.21
N GLU A 70 13.24 12.78 -14.96
CA GLU A 70 12.84 11.38 -14.82
C GLU A 70 12.56 11.06 -13.35
N VAL A 71 11.53 10.25 -13.12
CA VAL A 71 11.09 9.83 -11.78
C VAL A 71 11.07 8.31 -11.70
N ALA A 72 11.65 7.77 -10.64
CA ALA A 72 11.57 6.36 -10.29
C ALA A 72 10.87 6.19 -8.93
N PHE A 73 9.79 5.41 -8.88
CA PHE A 73 9.01 5.16 -7.65
C PHE A 73 9.54 4.01 -6.77
N GLY A 74 10.74 3.51 -7.07
CA GLY A 74 11.31 2.32 -6.44
C GLY A 74 10.69 1.01 -6.95
N THR A 75 11.32 -0.12 -6.64
CA THR A 75 10.77 -1.45 -6.90
C THR A 75 9.63 -1.70 -5.91
N ASP A 76 8.46 -2.11 -6.42
CA ASP A 76 7.29 -2.56 -5.65
C ASP A 76 6.33 -1.45 -5.16
N SER A 77 5.94 -0.52 -6.04
CA SER A 77 4.88 0.44 -5.71
C SER A 77 3.50 -0.24 -5.72
N THR A 78 3.18 -0.96 -4.64
CA THR A 78 1.83 -1.48 -4.35
C THR A 78 0.79 -0.35 -4.22
N TYR A 79 1.25 0.90 -4.08
CA TYR A 79 0.45 2.09 -3.87
C TYR A 79 0.31 2.92 -5.15
N GLN A 80 -0.82 3.60 -5.28
CA GLN A 80 -1.06 4.56 -6.37
C GLN A 80 -0.22 5.81 -6.13
N SER A 81 0.97 5.82 -6.72
CA SER A 81 1.95 6.91 -6.58
C SER A 81 2.00 7.73 -7.87
N SER A 82 2.14 9.04 -7.72
CA SER A 82 2.19 10.00 -8.82
C SER A 82 3.09 11.18 -8.46
N PHE A 83 3.49 11.94 -9.46
CA PHE A 83 4.28 13.14 -9.30
C PHE A 83 3.74 14.25 -10.18
N TYR A 84 3.93 15.49 -9.74
CA TYR A 84 3.45 16.68 -10.46
C TYR A 84 4.52 17.76 -10.40
N LEU A 85 5.04 18.17 -11.55
CA LEU A 85 6.05 19.24 -11.65
C LEU A 85 5.36 20.60 -11.62
N PHE A 86 5.93 21.56 -10.87
CA PHE A 86 5.25 22.85 -10.66
C PHE A 86 5.16 23.73 -11.90
N ASP A 87 6.11 23.55 -12.82
CA ASP A 87 6.27 24.39 -14.00
C ASP A 87 5.77 23.68 -15.27
N GLU A 88 5.02 22.58 -15.09
CA GLU A 88 4.35 21.83 -16.15
C GLU A 88 2.82 21.89 -16.02
N ALA A 89 2.13 21.58 -17.12
CA ALA A 89 0.69 21.43 -17.12
C ALA A 89 0.31 20.11 -16.44
N ASN A 90 -0.48 20.19 -15.36
CA ASN A 90 -0.96 19.02 -14.63
C ASN A 90 -2.49 19.04 -14.57
N GLU A 91 -3.12 17.89 -14.80
CA GLU A 91 -4.57 17.73 -14.68
C GLU A 91 -4.94 17.36 -13.24
N LEU A 92 -4.92 18.35 -12.36
CA LEU A 92 -5.27 18.19 -10.94
C LEU A 92 -6.63 18.78 -10.63
N SER A 93 -7.33 18.18 -9.66
CA SER A 93 -8.60 18.70 -9.14
C SER A 93 -8.72 18.48 -7.63
N GLY A 94 -9.73 19.12 -7.02
CA GLY A 94 -10.08 18.92 -5.62
C GLY A 94 -8.92 19.22 -4.66
N LYS A 95 -8.78 18.38 -3.63
CA LYS A 95 -7.76 18.53 -2.57
C LYS A 95 -6.33 18.39 -3.08
N GLU A 96 -6.11 17.59 -4.13
CA GLU A 96 -4.79 17.41 -4.73
C GLU A 96 -4.31 18.69 -5.41
N LEU A 97 -5.20 19.37 -6.16
CA LEU A 97 -4.91 20.69 -6.73
C LEU A 97 -4.64 21.74 -5.65
N GLN A 98 -5.42 21.76 -4.56
CA GLN A 98 -5.24 22.71 -3.47
C GLN A 98 -3.85 22.56 -2.82
N LEU A 99 -3.41 21.33 -2.56
CA LEU A 99 -2.08 21.05 -2.00
C LEU A 99 -0.97 21.42 -2.99
N PHE A 100 -1.12 21.07 -4.27
CA PHE A 100 -0.17 21.44 -5.32
C PHE A 100 0.01 22.95 -5.41
N GLN A 101 -1.09 23.71 -5.41
CA GLN A 101 -1.07 25.17 -5.45
C GLN A 101 -0.43 25.77 -4.20
N ALA A 102 -0.74 25.22 -3.01
CA ALA A 102 -0.14 25.67 -1.76
C ALA A 102 1.38 25.45 -1.75
N TYR A 103 1.86 24.28 -2.17
CA TYR A 103 3.29 24.00 -2.25
C TYR A 103 4.00 24.86 -3.30
N ASN A 104 3.39 25.08 -4.47
CA ASN A 104 3.96 25.94 -5.50
C ASN A 104 4.02 27.41 -5.02
N TYR A 105 2.98 27.87 -4.31
CA TYR A 105 2.98 29.19 -3.68
C TYR A 105 4.10 29.30 -2.64
N ASN A 106 4.22 28.33 -1.74
CA ASN A 106 5.25 28.32 -0.71
C ASN A 106 6.66 28.36 -1.31
N ARG A 107 6.94 27.52 -2.32
CA ARG A 107 8.19 27.56 -3.10
C ARG A 107 8.49 28.96 -3.62
N LYS A 108 7.53 29.60 -4.30
CA LYS A 108 7.70 30.94 -4.90
C LYS A 108 7.97 32.04 -3.88
N ASN A 109 7.58 31.83 -2.63
CA ASN A 109 7.77 32.79 -1.54
C ASN A 109 8.90 32.38 -0.58
N GLY A 110 9.69 31.35 -0.89
CA GLY A 110 10.77 30.88 -0.03
C GLY A 110 10.29 30.27 1.29
N ILE A 111 9.06 29.77 1.34
CA ILE A 111 8.44 29.13 2.50
C ILE A 111 8.64 27.62 2.39
N ALA A 112 9.22 27.01 3.42
CA ALA A 112 9.33 25.56 3.51
C ALA A 112 7.93 24.93 3.67
N SER A 113 7.68 23.86 2.93
CA SER A 113 6.43 23.11 3.01
C SER A 113 6.66 21.76 3.66
N GLU A 114 5.77 21.39 4.58
CA GLU A 114 5.77 20.07 5.19
C GLU A 114 4.88 19.11 4.40
N PRO A 115 5.13 17.79 4.50
CA PRO A 115 4.20 16.78 4.00
C PRO A 115 2.81 16.93 4.59
N ASN A 116 1.80 16.45 3.86
CA ASN A 116 0.41 16.56 4.27
C ASN A 116 -0.37 15.27 4.01
N VAL A 117 -1.33 14.96 4.88
CA VAL A 117 -2.31 13.90 4.67
C VAL A 117 -3.71 14.48 4.64
N GLN A 118 -4.48 14.12 3.60
CA GLN A 118 -5.88 14.47 3.45
C GLN A 118 -6.76 13.24 3.29
N LYS A 119 -7.97 13.29 3.85
CA LYS A 119 -9.04 12.32 3.55
C LYS A 119 -9.74 12.71 2.26
N LEU A 120 -9.88 11.75 1.33
CA LEU A 120 -10.70 11.83 0.12
C LEU A 120 -11.90 10.87 0.25
N GLU A 121 -12.94 11.10 -0.55
CA GLU A 121 -14.10 10.18 -0.64
C GLU A 121 -14.67 9.79 0.73
N GLU A 122 -14.94 10.80 1.58
CA GLU A 122 -15.43 10.61 2.96
C GLU A 122 -14.50 9.75 3.85
N GLY A 123 -13.20 9.73 3.53
CA GLY A 123 -12.18 9.00 4.29
C GLY A 123 -11.93 7.57 3.84
N LYS A 124 -12.48 7.16 2.68
CA LYS A 124 -12.15 5.86 2.05
C LYS A 124 -10.72 5.83 1.52
N THR A 125 -10.19 6.98 1.14
CA THR A 125 -8.85 7.15 0.59
C THR A 125 -8.09 8.22 1.38
N LEU A 126 -6.82 7.94 1.68
CA LEU A 126 -5.87 8.85 2.29
C LEU A 126 -4.90 9.30 1.22
N LEU A 127 -4.85 10.60 0.98
CA LEU A 127 -3.92 11.27 0.09
C LEU A 127 -2.75 11.79 0.92
N TYR A 128 -1.59 11.17 0.77
CA TYR A 128 -0.33 11.72 1.26
C TYR A 128 0.34 12.54 0.16
N THR A 129 0.87 13.70 0.51
CA THR A 129 1.66 14.54 -0.40
C THR A 129 2.91 15.05 0.28
N LYS A 130 3.98 15.23 -0.50
CA LYS A 130 5.27 15.77 -0.02
C LYS A 130 5.89 16.63 -1.11
N PRO A 131 6.50 17.79 -0.78
CA PRO A 131 7.26 18.56 -1.75
C PRO A 131 8.40 17.72 -2.36
N MET A 132 8.43 17.65 -3.68
CA MET A 132 9.49 16.97 -4.44
C MET A 132 10.64 17.95 -4.63
N SER A 133 11.82 17.56 -4.14
CA SER A 133 13.03 18.38 -4.24
C SER A 133 14.06 17.69 -5.12
N PHE A 134 14.79 18.51 -5.87
CA PHE A 134 15.95 18.09 -6.64
C PHE A 134 17.07 19.11 -6.42
N LYS A 135 18.24 18.63 -5.98
CA LYS A 135 19.32 19.48 -5.44
C LYS A 135 18.74 20.39 -4.34
N ASP A 136 18.95 21.70 -4.44
CA ASP A 136 18.49 22.69 -3.45
C ASP A 136 17.12 23.31 -3.78
N SER A 137 16.42 22.80 -4.79
CA SER A 137 15.17 23.36 -5.29
C SER A 137 13.99 22.41 -5.14
N THR A 138 12.86 22.91 -4.64
CA THR A 138 11.58 22.21 -4.77
C THR A 138 11.07 22.34 -6.20
N ILE A 139 10.91 21.23 -6.91
CA ILE A 139 10.53 21.21 -8.33
C ILE A 139 9.10 20.72 -8.55
N GLY A 140 8.47 20.10 -7.54
CA GLY A 140 7.10 19.62 -7.67
C GLY A 140 6.53 19.03 -6.39
N MET A 141 5.60 18.09 -6.57
CA MET A 141 4.89 17.41 -5.49
C MET A 141 4.82 15.91 -5.76
N TRP A 142 5.20 15.12 -4.76
CA TRP A 142 4.86 13.70 -4.67
C TRP A 142 3.42 13.55 -4.19
N SER A 143 2.69 12.61 -4.78
CA SER A 143 1.33 12.23 -4.39
C SER A 143 1.24 10.72 -4.25
N ILE A 144 0.70 10.26 -3.13
CA ILE A 144 0.51 8.83 -2.84
C ILE A 144 -0.90 8.63 -2.30
N LYS A 145 -1.68 7.76 -2.93
CA LYS A 145 -3.04 7.42 -2.51
C LYS A 145 -3.06 6.03 -1.88
N PHE A 146 -3.50 5.99 -0.62
CA PHE A 146 -3.72 4.77 0.14
C PHE A 146 -5.22 4.55 0.36
N SER A 147 -5.71 3.34 0.18
CA SER A 147 -7.02 2.99 0.72
C SER A 147 -6.97 3.00 2.25
N ARG A 148 -8.08 3.35 2.90
CA ARG A 148 -8.20 3.26 4.37
C ARG A 148 -7.84 1.86 4.87
N LYS A 149 -8.22 0.81 4.13
CA LYS A 149 -7.89 -0.58 4.45
C LYS A 149 -6.38 -0.81 4.52
N GLN A 150 -5.61 -0.31 3.54
CA GLN A 150 -4.13 -0.45 3.55
C GLN A 150 -3.51 0.20 4.77
N ILE A 151 -4.01 1.38 5.18
CA ILE A 151 -3.53 2.06 6.39
C ILE A 151 -3.90 1.28 7.65
N VAL A 152 -5.15 0.85 7.80
CA VAL A 152 -5.61 0.11 8.99
C VAL A 152 -4.82 -1.20 9.16
N LEU A 153 -4.52 -1.89 8.08
CA LEU A 153 -3.74 -3.13 8.11
C LEU A 153 -2.25 -2.90 8.40
N SER A 154 -1.73 -1.67 8.22
CA SER A 154 -0.34 -1.34 8.54
C SER A 154 -0.15 -0.79 9.95
N ILE A 155 -1.23 -0.51 10.68
CA ILE A 155 -1.19 -0.21 12.12
C ILE A 155 -1.00 -1.53 12.84
N ASP A 156 -0.01 -1.61 13.74
CA ASP A 156 0.24 -2.78 14.60
C ASP A 156 -0.97 -3.09 15.49
#